data_AF-A0A7V4P8E6-F1
#
_entry.id   AF-A0A7V4P8E6-F1
#
_cell.length_a   1.000
_cell.length_b   1.000
_cell.length_c   1.000
_cell.angle_alpha   90.00
_cell.angle_beta   90.00
_cell.angle_gamma   90.00
#
_symmetry.space_group_name_H-M   'P 1'
#
loop_
_entity.id
_entity.type
_entity.pdbx_description
1 polymer ?
#
loop_
_entity_poly.entity_id
_entity_poly.type
_entity_poly.pdbx_seq_one_letter_code
_entity_poly.pdbx_strand_id
1 'polypeptide(L)'
;MDLAVATNVTPENRKQTAQRIAAGMFQQQPDWITFFREVLGVDGLVRRLFTTPEELAEFERSEEYAEIQQMLARLRERNAADNGKEPTRVITVRLPKSLHESLRAEAHDRKTSMNQLCISKLLMVIESETEVSQVQEA
;
A
#
# COMPACT_ATOMS: atom_id res chain seq x y z
N MET A 1 24.76 11.58 23.29
CA MET A 1 24.60 10.13 23.18
C MET A 1 24.57 9.79 21.71
N ASP A 2 25.77 9.52 21.21
CA ASP A 2 26.11 9.30 19.82
C ASP A 2 25.46 8.02 19.27
N LEU A 3 24.63 8.16 18.23
CA LEU A 3 24.07 7.05 17.47
C LEU A 3 25.00 6.69 16.31
N ALA A 4 26.20 6.26 16.66
CA ALA A 4 27.05 5.46 15.77
C ALA A 4 26.79 3.98 16.09
N VAL A 5 25.61 3.47 15.72
CA VAL A 5 25.35 2.02 15.75
C VAL A 5 25.63 1.46 14.37
N ALA A 6 26.80 0.83 14.29
CA ALA A 6 27.30 -0.11 13.30
C ALA A 6 26.30 -0.57 12.22
N THR A 7 26.68 -0.26 10.98
CA THR A 7 26.20 -0.78 9.70
C THR A 7 26.48 -2.28 9.53
N ASN A 8 25.80 -3.13 10.30
CA ASN A 8 25.73 -4.59 10.05
C ASN A 8 24.36 -5.15 10.46
N VAL A 9 23.29 -4.48 10.04
CA VAL A 9 21.95 -5.06 10.11
C VAL A 9 21.81 -5.97 8.91
N THR A 10 21.82 -7.29 9.14
CA THR A 10 21.54 -8.27 8.08
C THR A 10 20.18 -7.98 7.44
N PRO A 11 19.95 -8.34 6.16
CA PRO A 11 18.65 -8.18 5.52
C PRO A 11 17.50 -8.71 6.38
N GLU A 12 17.67 -9.90 6.96
CA GLU A 12 16.69 -10.52 7.86
C GLU A 12 16.38 -9.67 9.11
N ASN A 13 17.40 -9.07 9.74
CA ASN A 13 17.19 -8.17 10.86
C ASN A 13 16.43 -6.90 10.45
N ARG A 14 16.59 -6.43 9.21
CA ARG A 14 15.82 -5.29 8.68
C ARG A 14 14.35 -5.65 8.47
N LYS A 15 14.05 -6.83 7.91
CA LYS A 15 12.68 -7.34 7.71
C LYS A 15 11.93 -7.44 9.05
N GLN A 16 12.53 -8.10 10.03
CA GLN A 16 11.97 -8.23 11.38
C GLN A 16 11.84 -6.87 12.11
N THR A 17 12.79 -5.96 11.89
CA THR A 17 12.70 -4.61 12.47
C THR A 17 11.54 -3.83 11.88
N ALA A 18 11.31 -3.91 10.56
CA ALA A 18 10.17 -3.28 9.90
C ALA A 18 8.84 -3.79 10.46
N GLN A 19 8.69 -5.11 10.55
CA GLN A 19 7.52 -5.78 11.12
C GLN A 19 7.25 -5.35 12.56
N ARG A 20 8.28 -5.39 13.43
CA ARG A 20 8.14 -5.07 14.85
C ARG A 20 7.72 -3.62 15.07
N ILE A 21 8.31 -2.67 14.33
CA ILE A 21 7.93 -1.26 14.43
C ILE A 21 6.51 -1.03 13.90
N ALA A 22 6.16 -1.66 12.77
CA ALA A 22 4.81 -1.59 12.21
C ALA A 22 3.77 -2.18 13.18
N ALA A 23 4.05 -3.32 13.80
CA ALA A 23 3.18 -3.93 14.81
C ALA A 23 3.01 -3.03 16.05
N GLY A 24 4.08 -2.39 16.52
CA GLY A 24 4.02 -1.41 17.60
C GLY A 24 3.13 -0.21 17.26
N MET A 25 3.21 0.29 16.03
CA MET A 25 2.32 1.36 15.56
C MET A 25 0.88 0.87 15.43
N PHE A 26 0.63 -0.32 14.88
CA PHE A 26 -0.70 -0.90 14.73
C PHE A 26 -1.44 -1.04 16.08
N GLN A 27 -0.72 -1.40 17.16
CA GLN A 27 -1.28 -1.49 18.52
C GLN A 27 -1.77 -0.13 19.07
N GLN A 28 -1.19 0.99 18.61
CA GLN A 28 -1.67 2.33 18.95
C GLN A 28 -2.97 2.68 18.20
N GLN A 29 -3.46 1.78 17.35
CA GLN A 29 -4.71 1.91 16.64
C GLN A 29 -4.82 3.21 15.81
N PRO A 30 -3.80 3.58 15.00
CA PRO A 30 -3.87 4.77 14.17
C PRO A 30 -4.99 4.66 13.12
N ASP A 31 -5.31 5.78 12.48
CA ASP A 31 -6.05 5.75 11.24
C ASP A 31 -5.20 5.09 10.13
N TRP A 32 -5.87 4.48 9.15
CA TRP A 32 -5.19 3.71 8.10
C TRP A 32 -4.26 4.56 7.23
N ILE A 33 -4.57 5.86 7.08
CA ILE A 33 -3.80 6.81 6.28
C ILE A 33 -2.48 7.11 6.98
N THR A 34 -2.53 7.45 8.26
CA THR A 34 -1.35 7.68 9.09
C THR A 34 -0.48 6.44 9.10
N PHE A 35 -1.05 5.25 9.29
CA PHE A 35 -0.28 4.01 9.20
C PHE A 35 0.38 3.84 7.83
N PHE A 36 -0.38 4.02 6.74
CA PHE A 36 0.15 3.91 5.39
C PHE A 36 1.31 4.89 5.15
N ARG A 37 1.11 6.17 5.47
CA ARG A 37 2.12 7.22 5.27
C ARG A 37 3.41 6.94 6.05
N GLU A 38 3.30 6.58 7.32
CA GLU A 38 4.47 6.39 8.18
C GLU A 38 5.21 5.08 7.91
N VAL A 39 4.52 4.03 7.44
CA VAL A 39 5.11 2.71 7.21
C VAL A 39 5.47 2.49 5.74
N LEU A 40 4.50 2.60 4.84
CA LEU A 40 4.60 2.25 3.41
C LEU A 40 4.73 3.45 2.47
N GLY A 41 4.55 4.67 2.98
CA GLY A 41 4.64 5.90 2.21
C GLY A 41 6.02 6.14 1.60
N VAL A 42 6.10 7.17 0.76
CA VAL A 42 7.35 7.56 0.07
C VAL A 42 8.52 7.84 1.02
N ASP A 43 8.23 8.42 2.19
CA ASP A 43 9.20 8.66 3.27
C ASP A 43 9.01 7.69 4.46
N GLY A 44 8.27 6.61 4.21
CA GLY A 44 7.87 5.64 5.22
C GLY A 44 9.04 4.83 5.77
N LEU A 45 8.78 4.11 6.86
CA LEU A 45 9.72 3.18 7.48
C LEU A 45 10.36 2.23 6.47
N VAL A 46 9.55 1.64 5.58
CA VAL A 46 10.01 0.64 4.61
C VAL A 46 11.03 1.24 3.63
N ARG A 47 10.74 2.43 3.07
CA ARG A 47 11.65 3.14 2.16
C ARG A 47 12.96 3.58 2.83
N ARG A 48 12.94 3.81 4.15
CA ARG A 48 14.15 4.13 4.93
C ARG A 48 15.00 2.91 5.25
N LEU A 49 14.39 1.73 5.41
CA LEU A 49 15.09 0.48 5.72
C LEU A 49 15.62 -0.25 4.46
N PHE A 50 14.90 -0.14 3.35
CA PHE A 50 15.22 -0.76 2.06
C PHE A 50 15.37 0.33 1.01
N THR A 51 16.61 0.76 0.79
CA THR A 51 16.92 1.98 0.03
C THR A 51 17.08 1.72 -1.45
N THR A 52 17.38 0.48 -1.85
CA THR A 52 17.48 0.10 -3.26
C THR A 52 16.19 -0.59 -3.75
N PRO A 53 15.86 -0.47 -5.05
CA PRO A 53 14.72 -1.17 -5.63
C PRO A 53 14.78 -2.69 -5.43
N GLU A 54 15.98 -3.28 -5.51
CA GLU A 54 16.19 -4.72 -5.38
C GLU A 54 15.90 -5.19 -3.95
N GLU A 55 16.39 -4.45 -2.95
CA GLU A 55 16.13 -4.74 -1.53
C GLU A 55 14.64 -4.63 -1.19
N LEU A 56 13.98 -3.60 -1.73
CA LEU A 56 12.55 -3.41 -1.55
C LEU A 56 11.75 -4.55 -2.17
N ALA A 57 12.10 -4.95 -3.40
CA ALA A 57 11.45 -6.06 -4.10
C ALA A 57 11.67 -7.41 -3.39
N GLU A 58 12.81 -7.60 -2.71
CA GLU A 58 13.04 -8.79 -1.88
C GLU A 58 12.16 -8.76 -0.63
N PHE A 59 12.06 -7.60 0.04
CA PHE A 59 11.21 -7.44 1.21
C PHE A 59 9.72 -7.60 0.89
N GLU A 60 9.25 -7.09 -0.24
CA GLU A 60 7.85 -7.22 -0.68
C GLU A 60 7.41 -8.69 -0.88
N ARG A 61 8.36 -9.62 -1.03
CA ARG A 61 8.12 -11.06 -1.13
C ARG A 61 8.20 -11.79 0.21
N SER A 62 8.52 -11.09 1.30
CA SER A 62 8.72 -11.71 2.61
C SER A 62 7.43 -11.83 3.42
N GLU A 63 7.40 -12.75 4.38
CA GLU A 63 6.25 -12.96 5.27
C GLU A 63 5.98 -11.72 6.14
N GLU A 64 7.02 -11.02 6.56
CA GLU A 64 6.92 -9.78 7.33
C GLU A 64 6.16 -8.68 6.58
N TYR A 65 6.39 -8.55 5.27
CA TYR A 65 5.65 -7.59 4.46
C TYR A 65 4.18 -7.99 4.30
N ALA A 66 3.90 -9.28 4.12
CA ALA A 66 2.53 -9.80 4.08
C ALA A 66 1.76 -9.49 5.38
N GLU A 67 2.40 -9.62 6.54
CA GLU A 67 1.80 -9.24 7.82
C GLU A 67 1.52 -7.74 7.93
N ILE A 68 2.43 -6.88 7.45
CA ILE A 68 2.20 -5.42 7.39
C ILE A 68 1.00 -5.09 6.51
N GLN A 69 0.85 -5.76 5.37
CA GLN A 69 -0.31 -5.61 4.50
C GLN A 69 -1.61 -6.06 5.18
N GLN A 70 -1.59 -7.16 5.94
CA GLN A 70 -2.74 -7.60 6.73
C GLN A 70 -3.13 -6.59 7.81
N MET A 71 -2.16 -5.98 8.49
CA MET A 71 -2.42 -4.90 9.46
C MET A 71 -3.09 -3.70 8.78
N LEU A 72 -2.59 -3.27 7.63
CA LEU A 72 -3.21 -2.20 6.84
C LEU A 72 -4.65 -2.54 6.42
N ALA A 73 -4.89 -3.76 5.94
CA ALA A 73 -6.23 -4.21 5.57
C ALA A 73 -7.22 -4.12 6.75
N ARG A 74 -6.80 -4.58 7.94
CA ARG A 74 -7.61 -4.47 9.17
C ARG A 74 -7.89 -3.01 9.55
N LEU A 75 -6.91 -2.11 9.43
CA LEU A 75 -7.12 -0.68 9.68
C LEU A 75 -8.10 -0.06 8.68
N ARG A 76 -8.09 -0.48 7.41
CA ARG A 76 -9.01 0.00 6.37
C ARG A 76 -10.44 -0.44 6.63
N GLU A 77 -10.65 -1.71 6.99
CA GLU A 77 -11.98 -2.22 7.35
C GLU A 77 -12.58 -1.45 8.53
N ARG A 78 -11.75 -1.11 9.52
CA ARG A 78 -12.17 -0.37 10.71
C ARG A 78 -12.44 1.11 10.45
N ASN A 79 -11.58 1.77 9.67
CA ASN A 79 -11.70 3.21 9.38
C ASN A 79 -12.65 3.53 8.23
N ALA A 80 -13.26 2.54 7.56
CA ALA A 80 -14.33 2.79 6.60
C ALA A 80 -15.53 3.57 7.22
N ALA A 81 -15.62 3.61 8.55
CA ALA A 81 -16.61 4.39 9.29
C ALA A 81 -16.14 5.81 9.69
N ASP A 82 -14.85 6.11 9.68
CA ASP A 82 -14.31 7.38 10.21
C ASP A 82 -13.65 8.23 9.11
N ASN A 83 -14.27 9.37 8.82
CA ASN A 83 -13.92 10.29 7.74
C ASN A 83 -12.70 11.16 8.10
N GLY A 84 -11.58 10.55 8.47
CA GLY A 84 -10.28 11.22 8.64
C GLY A 84 -9.84 11.84 7.31
N LYS A 85 -10.02 13.15 7.16
CA LYS A 85 -9.81 13.90 5.90
C LYS A 85 -8.33 14.02 5.55
N GLU A 86 -7.75 12.98 4.96
CA GLU A 86 -6.54 13.14 4.16
C GLU A 86 -6.85 14.05 2.96
N PRO A 87 -5.96 14.99 2.62
CA PRO A 87 -6.11 15.78 1.40
C PRO A 87 -6.13 14.86 0.17
N THR A 88 -7.30 14.71 -0.45
CA THR A 88 -7.43 13.93 -1.67
C THR A 88 -6.75 14.63 -2.84
N ARG A 89 -5.97 13.88 -3.63
CA ARG A 89 -5.41 14.32 -4.91
C ARG A 89 -6.13 13.60 -6.05
N VAL A 90 -6.31 14.28 -7.18
CA VAL A 90 -7.00 13.73 -8.36
C VAL A 90 -5.97 13.18 -9.34
N ILE A 91 -6.21 11.95 -9.80
CA ILE A 91 -5.54 11.38 -10.98
C ILE A 91 -6.55 11.35 -12.14
N THR A 92 -6.12 11.67 -13.36
CA THR A 92 -6.95 11.53 -14.56
C THR A 92 -6.45 10.33 -15.36
N VAL A 93 -7.31 9.32 -15.54
CA VAL A 93 -6.97 8.07 -16.24
C VAL A 93 -7.82 7.96 -17.51
N ARG A 94 -7.19 7.59 -18.64
CA ARG A 94 -7.92 7.22 -19.87
C ARG A 94 -8.23 5.72 -19.83
N LEU A 95 -9.51 5.36 -19.93
CA LEU A 95 -9.98 3.98 -19.93
C LEU A 95 -10.71 3.66 -21.24
N PRO A 96 -10.55 2.45 -21.80
CA PRO A 96 -11.42 1.98 -22.88
C PRO A 96 -12.89 2.04 -22.47
N LYS A 97 -13.77 2.38 -23.43
CA LYS A 97 -15.21 2.55 -23.18
C LYS A 97 -15.85 1.32 -22.52
N SER A 98 -15.52 0.13 -23.02
CA SER A 98 -16.01 -1.14 -22.48
C SER A 98 -15.61 -1.38 -21.03
N LEU A 99 -14.37 -1.05 -20.67
CA LEU A 99 -13.88 -1.17 -19.30
C LEU A 99 -14.59 -0.19 -18.36
N HIS A 100 -14.77 1.06 -18.79
CA HIS A 100 -15.52 2.06 -18.03
C HIS A 100 -16.98 1.63 -17.82
N GLU A 101 -17.65 1.10 -18.84
CA GLU A 101 -19.02 0.57 -18.73
C GLU A 101 -19.10 -0.62 -17.78
N SER A 102 -18.13 -1.54 -17.82
CA SER A 102 -18.04 -2.68 -16.90
C SER A 102 -17.88 -2.22 -15.44
N LEU A 103 -16.99 -1.26 -15.18
CA LEU A 103 -16.78 -0.70 -13.84
C LEU A 103 -18.04 0.00 -13.32
N ARG A 104 -18.76 0.71 -14.19
CA ARG A 104 -20.02 1.37 -13.85
C ARG A 104 -21.10 0.37 -13.45
N ALA A 105 -21.26 -0.72 -14.20
CA ALA A 105 -22.21 -1.77 -13.88
C ALA A 105 -21.87 -2.46 -12.55
N GLU A 106 -20.59 -2.82 -12.35
CA GLU A 106 -20.14 -3.45 -11.11
C GLU A 106 -20.35 -2.55 -9.88
N ALA A 107 -20.09 -1.25 -10.01
CA ALA A 107 -20.32 -0.29 -8.93
C ALA A 107 -21.81 -0.19 -8.57
N HIS A 108 -22.68 -0.19 -9.58
CA HIS A 108 -24.13 -0.21 -9.41
C HIS A 108 -24.60 -1.47 -8.66
N ASP A 109 -24.14 -2.64 -9.07
CA ASP A 109 -24.51 -3.92 -8.45
C ASP A 109 -24.05 -4.02 -7.00
N ARG A 110 -22.86 -3.45 -6.70
CA ARG A 110 -22.29 -3.39 -5.34
C ARG A 110 -22.80 -2.20 -4.52
N LYS A 111 -23.74 -1.40 -5.05
CA LYS A 111 -24.30 -0.19 -4.39
C LYS A 111 -23.22 0.77 -3.88
N THR A 112 -22.17 0.97 -4.67
CA THR A 112 -21.05 1.86 -4.35
C THR A 112 -20.80 2.86 -5.49
N SER A 113 -20.06 3.94 -5.25
CA SER A 113 -19.67 4.83 -6.34
C SER A 113 -18.56 4.20 -7.19
N MET A 114 -18.50 4.58 -8.47
CA MET A 114 -17.42 4.14 -9.37
C MET A 114 -16.04 4.51 -8.81
N ASN A 115 -15.91 5.69 -8.17
CA ASN A 115 -14.67 6.11 -7.54
C ASN A 115 -14.30 5.21 -6.35
N GLN A 116 -15.24 4.90 -5.45
CA GLN A 116 -14.99 3.99 -4.33
C GLN A 116 -14.60 2.57 -4.80
N LEU A 117 -15.24 2.07 -5.86
CA LEU A 117 -14.87 0.80 -6.48
C LEU A 117 -13.45 0.85 -7.05
N CYS A 118 -13.11 1.91 -7.80
CA CYS A 118 -11.80 2.07 -8.42
C CYS A 118 -10.69 2.20 -7.38
N ILE A 119 -10.88 3.02 -6.34
CA ILE A 119 -9.92 3.13 -5.23
C ILE A 119 -9.75 1.77 -4.53
N SER A 120 -10.84 1.04 -4.29
CA SER A 120 -10.75 -0.30 -3.68
C SER A 120 -9.94 -1.27 -4.55
N LYS A 121 -10.12 -1.23 -5.88
CA LYS A 121 -9.36 -2.04 -6.83
C LYS A 121 -7.89 -1.63 -6.93
N LEU A 122 -7.57 -0.34 -6.92
CA LEU A 122 -6.19 0.17 -6.91
C LEU A 122 -5.42 -0.21 -5.64
N LEU A 123 -6.14 -0.37 -4.52
CA LEU A 123 -5.58 -0.78 -3.24
C LEU A 123 -5.49 -2.31 -3.08
N MET A 124 -6.06 -3.10 -3.99
CA MET A 124 -5.79 -4.54 -4.03
C MET A 124 -4.40 -4.70 -4.64
N VAL A 125 -3.48 -5.31 -3.88
CA VAL A 125 -2.11 -5.61 -4.34
C VAL A 125 -2.20 -6.32 -5.68
N ILE A 126 -1.58 -5.76 -6.71
CA ILE A 126 -1.38 -6.46 -7.97
C ILE A 126 -0.34 -7.54 -7.63
N GLU A 127 -0.80 -8.78 -7.43
CA GLU A 127 0.11 -9.93 -7.50
C GLU A 127 0.83 -9.81 -8.84
N SER A 128 2.16 -9.81 -8.79
CA SER A 128 3.01 -9.42 -9.90
C SER A 128 3.02 -10.48 -11.00
N GLU A 129 1.94 -10.58 -11.76
CA GLU A 129 2.00 -11.01 -13.16
C GLU A 129 2.22 -9.78 -14.03
N THR A 130 3.51 -9.47 -14.18
CA THR A 130 3.98 -8.39 -15.03
C THR A 130 3.84 -8.81 -16.49
N GLU A 131 2.72 -8.48 -17.11
CA GLU A 131 2.66 -8.28 -18.56
C GLU A 131 2.01 -6.94 -18.83
N VAL A 132 2.81 -5.88 -18.67
CA VAL A 132 2.49 -4.57 -19.21
C VAL A 132 2.55 -4.69 -20.73
N SER A 133 1.42 -5.10 -21.32
CA SER A 133 1.23 -5.06 -22.76
C SER A 133 1.27 -3.59 -23.17
N GLN A 134 2.40 -3.19 -23.76
CA GLN A 134 2.54 -1.94 -24.47
C GLN A 134 1.52 -1.93 -25.61
N VAL A 135 0.41 -1.21 -25.45
CA VAL A 135 -0.46 -0.89 -26.58
C VAL A 135 0.09 0.38 -27.22
N GLN A 136 0.78 0.17 -28.34
CA GLN A 136 1.29 1.17 -29.26
C GLN A 136 0.18 2.12 -29.72
N GLU A 137 0.48 3.43 -29.68
CA GLU A 137 -0.27 4.46 -30.38
C GLU A 137 -0.19 4.22 -31.90
N ALA A 138 -1.34 4.20 -32.56
CA ALA A 138 -1.52 4.40 -34.00
C ALA A 138 -2.78 5.24 -34.23
#